data_AF-A0A357AUR4-F1
#
_entry.id   AF-A0A357AUR4-F1
#
_cell.length_a   1.000
_cell.length_b   1.000
_cell.length_c   1.000
_cell.angle_alpha   90.00
_cell.angle_beta   90.00
_cell.angle_gamma   90.00
#
_symmetry.space_group_name_H-M   'P 1'
#
loop_
_entity.id
_entity.type
_entity.pdbx_description
1 polymer ?
#
loop_
_entity_poly.entity_id
_entity_poly.type
_entity_poly.pdbx_seq_one_letter_code
_entity_poly.pdbx_strand_id
1 'polypeptide(L)'
;MSGGPLSVFHEGLRLLGNELAFALGTAVRRLEIRRLEKRLSEEYACLGRLGQTEADQAEAGFCRTQAAFLAEEAGRIEREIRARQEARQRAKAGGQQ
;
A
#
# COMPACT_ATOMS: atom_id res chain seq x y z
N MET A 1 36.10 -24.69 8.98
CA MET A 1 34.76 -25.33 8.91
C MET A 1 33.94 -24.80 10.08
N SER A 2 33.14 -23.75 9.89
CA SER A 2 32.36 -23.13 10.97
C SER A 2 30.87 -23.31 10.69
N GLY A 3 30.43 -24.55 10.50
CA GLY A 3 29.04 -24.91 10.21
C GLY A 3 28.48 -25.79 11.32
N GLY A 4 28.22 -25.19 12.49
CA GLY A 4 27.55 -25.87 13.59
C GLY A 4 26.02 -25.72 13.51
N PRO A 5 25.22 -26.58 14.17
CA PRO A 5 23.75 -26.51 14.17
C PRO A 5 23.19 -25.13 14.54
N LEU A 6 23.89 -24.41 15.42
CA LEU A 6 23.55 -23.05 15.83
C LEU A 6 23.62 -22.02 14.68
N SER A 7 24.52 -22.20 13.73
CA SER A 7 24.65 -21.31 12.56
C SER A 7 23.46 -21.44 11.61
N VAL A 8 22.99 -22.68 11.39
CA VAL A 8 21.80 -22.96 10.57
C VAL A 8 20.55 -22.41 11.23
N PHE A 9 20.43 -22.58 12.55
CA PHE A 9 19.31 -22.02 13.31
C PHE A 9 19.26 -20.49 13.26
N HIS A 10 20.40 -19.83 13.42
CA HIS A 10 20.51 -18.38 13.30
C HIS A 10 20.12 -17.89 11.89
N GLU A 11 20.55 -18.59 10.84
CA GLU A 11 20.18 -18.26 9.46
C GLU A 11 18.66 -18.41 9.24
N GLY A 12 18.05 -19.46 9.80
CA GLY A 12 16.59 -19.65 9.77
C GLY A 12 15.83 -18.52 10.46
N LEU A 13 16.28 -18.06 11.62
CA LEU A 13 15.69 -16.92 12.33
C LEU A 13 15.82 -15.62 11.53
N ARG A 14 16.98 -15.39 10.90
CA ARG A 14 17.22 -14.22 10.07
C ARG A 14 16.29 -14.22 8.85
N LEU A 15 16.11 -15.37 8.20
CA LEU A 15 15.16 -15.52 7.09
C LEU A 15 13.73 -15.23 7.55
N LEU A 16 13.31 -15.81 8.67
CA LEU A 16 11.98 -15.59 9.24
C LEU A 16 11.72 -14.11 9.56
N GLY A 17 12.70 -13.43 10.19
CA GLY A 17 12.62 -12.00 10.46
C GLY A 17 12.46 -11.15 9.20
N ASN A 18 13.18 -11.50 8.13
CA ASN A 18 13.07 -10.82 6.83
C ASN A 18 11.71 -11.05 6.14
N GLU A 19 11.10 -12.22 6.29
CA GLU A 19 9.76 -12.49 5.79
C GLU A 19 8.70 -11.73 6.60
N LEU A 20 8.83 -11.71 7.93
CA LEU A 20 7.91 -10.99 8.80
C LEU A 20 7.97 -9.47 8.55
N ALA A 21 9.16 -8.89 8.45
CA ALA A 21 9.34 -7.47 8.14
C ALA A 21 8.71 -7.10 6.78
N PHE A 22 8.85 -7.96 5.78
CA PHE A 22 8.22 -7.75 4.48
C PHE A 22 6.68 -7.81 4.56
N ALA A 23 6.14 -8.80 5.27
CA ALA A 23 4.71 -8.96 5.47
C ALA A 23 4.11 -7.75 6.22
N LEU A 24 4.74 -7.34 7.31
CA LEU A 24 4.32 -6.18 8.10
C LEU A 24 4.38 -4.88 7.28
N GLY A 25 5.47 -4.64 6.55
CA GLY A 25 5.59 -3.47 5.68
C GLY A 25 4.50 -3.43 4.60
N THR A 26 4.14 -4.59 4.04
CA THR A 26 3.04 -4.70 3.06
C THR A 26 1.68 -4.45 3.72
N ALA A 27 1.46 -4.97 4.94
CA ALA A 27 0.21 -4.78 5.67
C ALA A 27 -0.04 -3.31 6.02
N VAL A 28 0.98 -2.59 6.50
CA VAL A 28 0.88 -1.16 6.79
C VAL A 28 0.49 -0.35 5.55
N ARG A 29 1.10 -0.61 4.40
CA ARG A 29 0.73 0.08 3.15
C ARG A 29 -0.69 -0.26 2.67
N ARG A 30 -1.17 -1.48 2.91
CA ARG A 30 -2.58 -1.83 2.64
C ARG A 30 -3.56 -1.10 3.55
N LEU A 31 -3.19 -0.86 4.81
CA LEU A 31 -3.99 -0.04 5.70
C LEU A 31 -4.03 1.42 5.25
N GLU A 32 -2.92 1.94 4.73
CA GLU A 32 -2.85 3.27 4.13
C GLU A 32 -3.80 3.40 2.93
N ILE A 33 -3.81 2.43 2.01
CA ILE A 33 -4.77 2.37 0.90
C ILE A 33 -6.21 2.41 1.42
N ARG A 34 -6.57 1.55 2.37
CA ARG A 34 -7.94 1.53 2.95
C ARG A 34 -8.34 2.86 3.56
N ARG A 35 -7.39 3.57 4.18
CA ARG A 35 -7.63 4.91 4.73
C ARG A 35 -7.91 5.92 3.62
N LEU A 36 -7.15 5.86 2.52
CA LEU A 36 -7.38 6.71 1.35
C LEU A 36 -8.72 6.41 0.68
N GLU A 37 -9.06 5.13 0.50
CA GLU A 37 -10.36 4.69 -0.03
C GLU A 37 -11.53 5.15 0.85
N LYS A 38 -11.37 5.10 2.17
CA LYS A 38 -12.38 5.62 3.10
C LYS A 38 -12.59 7.13 2.90
N ARG A 39 -11.51 7.91 2.85
CA ARG A 39 -11.57 9.36 2.57
C ARG A 39 -12.19 9.64 1.21
N LEU A 40 -11.86 8.84 0.20
CA LEU A 40 -12.45 8.94 -1.14
C LEU A 40 -13.98 8.74 -1.09
N SER A 41 -14.44 7.75 -0.34
CA SER A 41 -15.87 7.53 -0.12
C SER A 41 -16.54 8.71 0.59
N GLU A 42 -15.85 9.38 1.51
CA GLU A 42 -16.35 10.57 2.20
C GLU A 42 -16.50 11.75 1.23
N GLU A 43 -15.54 11.96 0.32
CA GLU A 43 -15.63 12.99 -0.73
C GLU A 43 -16.79 12.71 -1.71
N TYR A 44 -16.99 11.45 -2.12
CA TYR A 44 -18.15 11.09 -2.96
C TYR A 44 -19.47 11.27 -2.22
N ALA A 45 -19.52 10.94 -0.93
CA ALA A 45 -20.71 11.21 -0.12
C ALA A 45 -20.96 12.71 0.04
N CYS A 46 -19.91 13.53 0.09
CA CYS A 46 -20.03 14.99 0.06
C CYS A 46 -20.69 15.46 -1.24
N LEU A 47 -20.16 15.02 -2.38
CA LEU A 47 -20.73 15.35 -3.71
C LEU A 47 -22.21 14.99 -3.83
N GLY A 48 -22.64 13.86 -3.25
CA GLY A 48 -24.04 13.44 -3.27
C GLY A 48 -24.98 14.26 -2.37
N ARG A 49 -24.45 15.06 -1.45
CA ARG A 49 -25.24 15.94 -0.55
C ARG A 49 -25.35 17.37 -1.06
N LEU A 50 -24.48 17.79 -1.97
CA LEU A 50 -24.43 19.16 -2.46
C LEU A 50 -25.63 19.50 -3.34
N GLY A 51 -26.14 20.72 -3.17
CA GLY A 51 -27.27 21.26 -3.93
C GLY A 51 -26.87 21.85 -5.28
N GLN A 52 -27.58 22.89 -5.72
CA GLN A 52 -27.33 23.58 -7.00
C GLN A 52 -26.90 25.05 -6.84
N THR A 53 -26.60 25.51 -5.63
CA THR A 53 -26.13 26.89 -5.43
C THR A 53 -24.73 27.08 -6.03
N GLU A 54 -24.31 28.32 -6.29
CA GLU A 54 -22.93 28.58 -6.72
C GLU A 54 -21.90 28.12 -5.67
N ALA A 55 -22.23 28.25 -4.38
CA ALA A 55 -21.41 27.75 -3.29
C ALA A 55 -21.26 26.22 -3.37
N ASP A 56 -22.36 25.50 -3.61
CA ASP A 56 -22.35 24.05 -3.81
C ASP A 56 -21.50 23.64 -5.01
N GLN A 57 -21.53 24.42 -6.10
CA GLN A 57 -20.72 24.13 -7.30
C GLN A 57 -19.22 24.29 -7.04
N ALA A 58 -18.83 25.32 -6.29
CA ALA A 58 -17.44 25.52 -5.88
C ALA A 58 -16.96 24.40 -4.96
N GLU A 59 -17.78 24.04 -3.95
CA GLU A 59 -17.49 22.92 -3.04
C GLU A 59 -17.41 21.59 -3.79
N ALA A 60 -18.30 21.36 -4.75
CA ALA A 60 -18.26 20.17 -5.59
C ALA A 60 -16.99 20.10 -6.44
N GLY A 61 -16.48 21.25 -6.93
CA GLY A 61 -15.20 21.32 -7.62
C GLY A 61 -14.04 20.89 -6.71
N PHE A 62 -14.06 21.35 -5.46
CA PHE A 62 -13.05 20.98 -4.46
C PHE A 62 -13.10 19.49 -4.12
N CYS A 63 -14.28 18.94 -3.80
CA CYS A 63 -14.45 17.51 -3.52
C CYS A 63 -14.03 16.63 -4.69
N ARG A 64 -14.31 17.02 -5.94
CA ARG A 64 -13.84 16.29 -7.13
C ARG A 64 -12.31 16.28 -7.23
N THR A 65 -11.67 17.41 -6.94
CA THR A 65 -10.20 17.52 -6.96
C THR A 65 -9.58 16.64 -5.88
N GLN A 66 -10.13 16.67 -4.67
CA GLN A 66 -9.67 15.80 -3.58
C GLN A 66 -9.88 14.32 -3.91
N ALA A 67 -11.05 13.94 -4.44
CA ALA A 67 -11.34 12.58 -4.84
C ALA A 67 -10.35 12.07 -5.90
N ALA A 68 -10.04 12.87 -6.92
CA ALA A 68 -9.06 12.53 -7.94
C ALA A 68 -7.67 12.28 -7.34
N PHE A 69 -7.21 13.19 -6.48
CA PHE A 69 -5.93 13.04 -5.78
C PHE A 69 -5.88 11.77 -4.91
N LEU A 70 -6.91 11.50 -4.12
CA LEU A 70 -6.97 10.33 -3.25
C LEU A 70 -6.96 9.02 -4.04
N ALA A 71 -7.67 8.97 -5.15
CA ALA A 71 -7.70 7.81 -6.04
C ALA A 71 -6.33 7.57 -6.71
N GLU A 72 -5.67 8.64 -7.16
CA GLU A 72 -4.33 8.56 -7.74
C GLU A 72 -3.31 8.03 -6.72
N GLU A 73 -3.32 8.56 -5.50
CA GLU A 73 -2.40 8.15 -4.44
C GLU A 73 -2.62 6.70 -4.00
N ALA A 74 -3.88 6.27 -3.84
CA ALA A 74 -4.18 4.87 -3.55
C ALA A 74 -3.64 3.95 -4.65
N GLY A 75 -3.90 4.30 -5.92
CA GLY A 75 -3.39 3.55 -7.07
C GLY A 75 -1.85 3.55 -7.16
N ARG A 76 -1.19 4.65 -6.77
CA ARG A 76 0.29 4.72 -6.71
C ARG A 76 0.82 3.72 -5.69
N ILE A 77 0.27 3.68 -4.48
CA ILE A 77 0.71 2.76 -3.42
C ILE A 77 0.47 1.30 -3.84
N GLU A 78 -0.66 0.99 -4.49
CA GLU A 78 -0.93 -0.35 -5.02
C GLU A 78 0.11 -0.81 -6.04
N ARG A 79 0.48 0.08 -6.97
CA ARG A 79 1.53 -0.19 -7.96
C ARG A 79 2.88 -0.42 -7.29
N GLU A 80 3.22 0.37 -6.26
CA GLU A 80 4.45 0.18 -5.50
C GLU A 80 4.49 -1.15 -4.74
N ILE A 81 3.37 -1.56 -4.11
CA ILE A 81 3.26 -2.87 -3.46
C ILE A 81 3.50 -3.98 -4.50
N ARG A 82 2.84 -3.91 -5.66
CA ARG A 82 2.96 -4.91 -6.73
C ARG A 82 4.39 -4.99 -7.26
N ALA A 83 5.00 -3.85 -7.60
CA ALA A 83 6.37 -3.79 -8.08
C ALA A 83 7.36 -4.39 -7.05
N ARG A 84 7.15 -4.11 -5.76
CA ARG A 84 7.97 -4.67 -4.68
C ARG A 84 7.79 -6.18 -4.53
N GLN A 85 6.57 -6.69 -4.71
CA GLN A 85 6.28 -8.13 -4.69
C GLN A 85 6.94 -8.85 -5.87
N GLU A 86 6.83 -8.30 -7.08
CA GLU A 86 7.49 -8.82 -8.28
C GLU A 86 9.01 -8.83 -8.14
N ALA A 87 9.60 -7.74 -7.65
CA ALA A 87 11.04 -7.66 -7.40
C ALA A 87 11.52 -8.74 -6.42
N ARG A 88 10.74 -9.00 -5.35
CA ARG A 88 11.03 -10.07 -4.39
C ARG A 88 10.91 -11.46 -5.02
N GLN A 89 9.89 -11.69 -5.86
CA GLN A 89 9.73 -12.96 -6.57
C GLN A 89 10.91 -13.23 -7.53
N ARG A 90 11.35 -12.21 -8.28
CA ARG A 90 12.54 -12.32 -9.16
C ARG A 90 13.81 -12.60 -8.35
N ALA A 91 14.00 -11.92 -7.22
CA ALA A 91 15.16 -12.17 -6.35
C ALA A 91 15.16 -13.60 -5.78
N LYS A 92 14.00 -14.15 -5.43
CA LYS A 92 13.87 -15.55 -4.97
C LYS A 92 14.15 -16.56 -6.09
N ALA A 93 13.74 -16.27 -7.32
CA ALA A 93 13.98 -17.14 -8.47
C ALA A 93 15.46 -17.13 -8.92
N GLY A 94 16.14 -15.97 -8.84
CA GLY A 94 17.55 -15.84 -9.22
C GLY A 94 18.56 -16.39 -8.20
N GLY A 95 18.14 -16.63 -6.95
CA GLY A 95 18.99 -17.21 -5.90
C GLY A 95 18.96 -18.75 -5.83
N GLN A 96 18.31 -19.43 -6.79
CA GLN A 96 18.20 -20.89 -6.86
C GLN A 96 19.14 -21.53 -7.91
N GLN A 97 20.12 -20.79 -8.46
CA GLN A 97 21.16 -21.30 -9.35
C GLN A 97 22.52 -21.39 -8.65
#